data_AF-I3S0E1-F1
#
_entry.id   AF-I3S0E1-F1
#
_cell.length_a   1.000
_cell.length_b   1.000
_cell.length_c   1.000
_cell.angle_alpha   90.00
_cell.angle_beta   90.00
_cell.angle_gamma   90.00
#
_symmetry.space_group_name_H-M   'P 1'
#
loop_
_entity.id
_entity.type
_entity.pdbx_description
1 polymer ?
#
loop_
_entity_poly.entity_id
_entity_poly.type
_entity_poly.pdbx_seq_one_letter_code
_entity_poly.pdbx_strand_id
1 'polypeptide(L)'
;MEDGTLVVAVASLPKEIAAGLHPKQNNAIRGLLLQSGWVVDKLEDDSCVVTYVVQLDPAGWLPKCFVNRLNTKLVMIIENLRKLAQTACPVEGEN
;
A
#
# COMPACT_ATOMS: atom_id res chain seq x y z
N MET A 1 15.80 -5.76 -12.34
CA MET A 1 14.91 -5.10 -13.31
C MET A 1 15.77 -4.11 -14.06
N GLU A 2 15.97 -4.35 -15.35
CA GLU A 2 16.91 -3.61 -16.20
C GLU A 2 16.30 -2.34 -16.79
N ASP A 3 14.99 -2.17 -16.61
CA ASP A 3 14.12 -1.08 -17.09
C ASP A 3 13.96 0.08 -16.09
N GLY A 4 14.57 -0.01 -14.90
CA GLY A 4 14.43 1.01 -13.86
C GLY A 4 13.15 0.89 -13.03
N THR A 5 12.40 -0.22 -13.16
CA THR A 5 11.23 -0.49 -12.32
C THR A 5 11.64 -0.74 -10.87
N LEU A 6 10.97 -0.05 -9.95
CA LEU A 6 11.10 -0.25 -8.51
C LEU A 6 9.87 -0.98 -7.98
N VAL A 7 10.10 -2.09 -7.27
CA VAL A 7 9.03 -2.86 -6.63
C VAL A 7 9.25 -2.91 -5.13
N VAL A 8 8.24 -2.49 -4.38
CA VAL A 8 8.16 -2.65 -2.92
C VAL A 8 7.02 -3.61 -2.61
N ALA A 9 7.36 -4.84 -2.24
CA ALA A 9 6.39 -5.85 -1.85
C ALA A 9 6.34 -5.99 -0.32
N VAL A 10 5.14 -6.04 0.23
CA VAL A 10 4.84 -6.13 1.65
C VAL A 10 3.79 -7.20 1.87
N ALA A 11 4.07 -8.12 2.79
CA ALA A 11 3.11 -9.11 3.27
C ALA A 11 3.21 -9.21 4.78
N SER A 12 2.09 -9.52 5.43
CA SER A 12 2.06 -9.81 6.86
C SER A 12 2.74 -11.15 7.14
N LEU A 13 3.59 -11.18 8.16
CA LEU A 13 4.15 -12.44 8.64
C LEU A 13 3.02 -13.37 9.11
N PRO A 14 3.05 -14.66 8.73
CA PRO A 14 2.15 -15.68 9.25
C PRO A 14 2.16 -15.71 10.78
N LYS A 15 1.04 -16.12 11.39
CA LYS A 15 0.88 -16.08 12.86
C LYS A 15 1.90 -16.94 13.57
N GLU A 16 2.30 -18.04 12.94
CA GLU A 16 3.24 -19.04 13.44
C GLU A 16 4.64 -18.44 13.58
N ILE A 17 5.05 -17.61 12.61
CA ILE A 17 6.39 -16.99 12.56
C ILE A 17 6.42 -15.70 13.38
N ALA A 18 5.28 -15.01 13.49
CA ALA A 18 5.16 -13.78 14.26
C ALA A 18 4.89 -14.02 15.77
N ALA A 19 4.72 -15.29 16.18
CA ALA A 19 4.56 -15.66 17.58
C ALA A 19 5.83 -15.28 18.38
N GLY A 20 5.70 -14.29 19.26
CA GLY A 20 6.82 -13.73 20.04
C GLY A 20 7.28 -12.34 19.58
N LEU A 21 6.92 -11.92 18.37
CA LEU A 21 7.14 -10.54 17.87
C LEU A 21 5.90 -9.65 18.05
N HIS A 22 4.74 -10.26 18.32
CA HIS A 22 3.50 -9.52 18.48
C HIS A 22 3.52 -8.64 19.74
N PRO A 23 3.13 -7.36 19.65
CA PRO A 23 2.87 -6.54 20.82
C PRO A 23 1.73 -7.14 21.64
N LYS A 24 1.69 -6.82 22.95
CA LYS A 24 0.57 -7.24 23.83
C LYS A 24 -0.76 -6.82 23.20
N GLN A 25 -1.63 -7.79 22.94
CA GLN A 25 -2.93 -7.53 22.33
C GLN A 25 -3.80 -6.70 23.29
N ASN A 26 -4.26 -5.54 22.82
CA ASN A 26 -5.22 -4.70 23.53
C ASN A 26 -6.41 -4.43 22.61
N ASN A 27 -7.50 -5.21 22.76
CA ASN A 27 -8.78 -5.06 22.06
C ASN A 27 -8.74 -4.87 20.53
N ALA A 28 -7.63 -5.18 19.88
CA ALA A 28 -7.44 -5.05 18.44
C ALA A 28 -7.38 -6.43 17.79
N ILE A 29 -8.11 -6.59 16.69
CA ILE A 29 -8.03 -7.79 15.85
C ILE A 29 -6.89 -7.57 14.85
N ARG A 30 -5.99 -8.56 14.75
CA ARG A 30 -4.88 -8.53 13.79
C ARG A 30 -5.39 -8.90 12.39
N GLY A 31 -5.57 -7.90 11.54
CA GLY A 31 -5.70 -8.09 10.10
C GLY A 31 -4.39 -8.56 9.47
N LEU A 32 -4.50 -9.19 8.31
CA LEU A 32 -3.42 -9.75 7.52
C LEU A 32 -3.39 -9.09 6.14
N LEU A 33 -2.29 -8.41 5.81
CA LEU A 33 -1.96 -8.08 4.43
C LEU A 33 -1.45 -9.35 3.76
N LEU A 34 -2.30 -9.98 2.95
CA LEU A 34 -1.93 -11.19 2.21
C LEU A 34 -0.90 -10.83 1.14
N GLN A 35 -1.16 -9.75 0.40
CA GLN A 35 -0.26 -9.22 -0.61
C GLN A 35 -0.50 -7.71 -0.70
N SER A 36 0.55 -6.92 -0.56
CA SER A 36 0.49 -5.49 -0.79
C SER A 36 1.79 -5.01 -1.40
N GLY A 37 1.74 -3.93 -2.16
CA GLY A 37 2.96 -3.37 -2.68
C GLY A 37 2.74 -2.28 -3.70
N TRP A 38 3.87 -1.68 -4.05
CA TRP A 38 3.98 -0.61 -5.01
C TRP A 38 4.90 -1.07 -6.13
N VAL A 39 4.45 -0.88 -7.37
CA VAL A 39 5.30 -0.98 -8.55
C VAL A 39 5.39 0.43 -9.12
N VAL A 40 6.61 0.92 -9.25
CA VAL A 40 6.89 2.24 -9.81
C VAL A 40 7.71 2.03 -11.06
N ASP A 41 7.09 2.30 -12.20
CA ASP A 41 7.71 2.21 -13.51
C ASP A 41 8.12 3.61 -13.96
N LYS A 42 9.39 3.75 -14.34
CA LYS A 42 9.90 5.00 -14.89
C LYS A 42 9.41 5.16 -16.33
N LEU A 43 8.95 6.35 -16.68
CA LEU A 43 8.66 6.72 -18.07
C LEU A 43 9.85 7.44 -18.70
N GLU A 44 9.81 7.69 -20.01
CA GLU A 44 10.92 8.34 -20.73
C GLU A 44 11.18 9.78 -20.22
N ASP A 45 10.14 10.46 -19.73
CA ASP A 45 10.20 11.80 -19.13
C ASP A 45 10.37 11.75 -17.58
N ASP A 46 10.35 12.91 -16.91
CA ASP A 46 10.31 13.04 -15.43
C ASP A 46 8.95 12.62 -14.82
N SER A 47 8.34 11.57 -15.36
CA SER A 47 7.08 11.00 -14.91
C SER A 47 7.23 9.51 -14.62
N CYS A 48 6.28 8.97 -13.86
CA CYS A 48 6.26 7.56 -13.51
C CYS A 48 4.83 7.04 -13.49
N VAL A 49 4.68 5.74 -13.77
CA VAL A 49 3.44 5.02 -13.51
C VAL A 49 3.59 4.33 -12.17
N VAL A 50 2.63 4.57 -11.28
CA VAL A 50 2.56 3.89 -9.99
C VAL A 50 1.39 2.94 -10.00
N THR A 51 1.66 1.67 -9.71
CA THR A 51 0.63 0.64 -9.51
C THR A 51 0.63 0.23 -8.05
N TYR A 52 -0.50 0.40 -7.37
CA TYR A 52 -0.70 -0.06 -6.00
C TYR A 52 -1.53 -1.34 -5.99
N VAL A 53 -0.98 -2.39 -5.39
CA VAL A 53 -1.67 -3.66 -5.19
C VAL A 53 -1.90 -3.85 -3.70
N VAL A 54 -3.11 -4.27 -3.33
CA VAL A 54 -3.44 -4.58 -1.95
C VAL A 54 -4.52 -5.65 -1.87
N GLN A 55 -4.24 -6.63 -1.03
CA GLN A 55 -5.13 -7.69 -0.62
C GLN A 55 -5.02 -7.81 0.89
N LEU A 56 -6.07 -7.38 1.57
CA LEU A 56 -6.18 -7.37 3.03
C LEU A 56 -7.27 -8.37 3.44
N ASP A 57 -6.94 -9.26 4.37
CA ASP A 57 -7.90 -9.97 5.18
C ASP A 57 -7.99 -9.26 6.53
N PRO A 58 -9.09 -8.54 6.83
CA PRO A 58 -9.21 -7.81 8.09
C PRO A 58 -9.24 -8.73 9.32
N ALA A 59 -9.44 -10.04 9.14
CA ALA A 59 -9.64 -11.05 10.18
C ALA A 59 -10.81 -10.75 11.13
N GLY A 60 -11.43 -11.81 11.67
CA GLY A 60 -12.60 -11.67 12.55
C GLY A 60 -13.92 -11.47 11.79
N TRP A 61 -14.95 -10.99 12.48
CA TRP A 61 -16.29 -10.84 11.93
C TRP A 61 -16.54 -9.41 11.48
N LEU A 62 -16.66 -9.21 10.16
CA LEU A 62 -17.03 -7.94 9.53
C LEU A 62 -18.17 -8.16 8.53
N PRO A 63 -19.21 -7.31 8.53
CA PRO A 63 -20.26 -7.41 7.52
C PRO A 63 -19.71 -7.16 6.10
N LYS A 64 -20.24 -7.87 5.10
CA LYS A 64 -19.79 -7.76 3.70
C LYS A 64 -19.80 -6.33 3.14
N CYS A 65 -20.76 -5.50 3.56
CA CYS A 65 -20.83 -4.10 3.14
C CYS A 65 -19.61 -3.28 3.61
N PHE A 66 -19.06 -3.58 4.79
CA PHE A 66 -17.85 -2.93 5.30
C PHE A 66 -16.62 -3.40 4.54
N VAL A 67 -16.47 -4.70 4.30
CA VAL A 67 -15.34 -5.26 3.52
C VAL A 67 -15.30 -4.65 2.11
N ASN A 68 -16.45 -4.57 1.44
CA ASN A 68 -16.53 -4.00 0.10
C ASN A 68 -16.16 -2.50 0.09
N ARG A 69 -16.68 -1.74 1.06
CA ARG A 69 -16.34 -0.31 1.19
C ARG A 69 -14.85 -0.10 1.51
N LEU A 70 -14.26 -1.01 2.29
CA LEU A 70 -12.86 -0.96 2.66
C LEU A 70 -11.97 -1.23 1.45
N ASN A 71 -12.30 -2.22 0.61
CA ASN A 71 -11.59 -2.47 -0.66
C ASN A 71 -11.59 -1.24 -1.59
N THR A 72 -12.73 -0.56 -1.74
CA THR A 72 -12.80 0.68 -2.54
C THR A 72 -11.97 1.81 -1.95
N LYS A 73 -11.86 1.91 -0.62
CA LYS A 73 -11.08 2.97 0.04
C LYS A 73 -9.58 2.68 0.04
N LEU A 74 -9.16 1.42 0.14
CA LEU A 74 -7.75 1.07 0.20
C LEU A 74 -7.00 1.52 -1.05
N VAL A 75 -7.61 1.42 -2.23
CA VAL A 75 -6.98 1.84 -3.49
C VAL A 75 -6.83 3.36 -3.61
N MET A 76 -7.61 4.16 -2.85
CA MET A 76 -7.54 5.63 -2.91
C MET A 76 -6.24 6.21 -2.34
N ILE A 77 -5.41 5.42 -1.65
CA ILE A 77 -4.11 5.88 -1.13
C ILE A 77 -3.21 6.39 -2.28
N ILE A 78 -3.39 5.88 -3.50
CA ILE A 78 -2.66 6.35 -4.67
C ILE A 78 -2.88 7.84 -4.95
N GLU A 79 -4.05 8.38 -4.64
CA GLU A 79 -4.34 9.80 -4.80
C GLU A 79 -3.58 10.66 -3.77
N ASN A 80 -3.43 10.16 -2.54
CA ASN A 80 -2.63 10.82 -1.52
C ASN A 80 -1.15 10.81 -1.89
N LEU A 81 -0.66 9.70 -2.43
CA LEU A 81 0.72 9.60 -2.93
C LEU A 81 0.96 10.62 -4.07
N ARG A 82 0.02 10.73 -5.01
CA ARG A 82 0.08 11.74 -6.07
C ARG A 82 0.15 13.17 -5.51
N LYS A 83 -0.69 13.50 -4.53
CA LYS A 83 -0.68 14.82 -3.88
C LYS A 83 0.64 15.10 -3.19
N LEU A 84 1.19 14.12 -2.47
CA LEU A 84 2.50 14.25 -1.81
C LEU A 84 3.63 14.47 -2.83
N ALA A 85 3.65 13.72 -3.93
CA ALA A 85 4.64 13.89 -4.98
C ALA A 85 4.58 15.30 -5.61
N GLN A 86 3.38 15.83 -5.85
CA GLN A 86 3.19 17.19 -6.38
C GLN A 86 3.64 18.28 -5.40
N THR A 87 3.50 18.06 -4.09
CA THR A 87 3.97 19.03 -3.08
C THR A 87 5.46 18.93 -2.79
N ALA A 88 6.04 17.74 -2.94
CA ALA A 88 7.45 17.47 -2.62
C ALA A 88 8.39 17.88 -3.75
N CYS A 89 7.93 17.87 -5.01
CA CYS A 89 8.68 18.40 -6.13
C CYS A 89 8.36 19.89 -6.30
N PRO A 90 9.27 20.83 -5.98
CA PRO A 90 9.14 22.17 -6.52
C PRO A 90 9.18 22.08 -8.04
N VAL A 91 8.19 22.64 -8.72
CA VAL A 91 8.27 22.86 -10.17
C VAL A 91 9.44 23.82 -10.36
N GLU A 92 10.58 23.32 -10.87
CA GLU A 92 11.66 24.18 -11.30
C GLU A 92 11.10 25.14 -12.36
N GLY A 93 11.36 26.42 -12.16
CA GLY A 93 10.54 27.53 -12.66
C GLY A 93 10.41 27.64 -14.18
N GLU A 94 9.24 28.07 -14.61
CA GLU A 94 9.10 28.92 -15.80
C GLU A 94 9.73 30.29 -15.47
N ASN A 95 10.88 30.58 -16.11
CA ASN A 95 11.39 31.92 -16.37
C ASN A 95 11.29 32.19 -17.87
#